data_AF-A0A7X6QDL7-F1
#
_entry.id   AF-A0A7X6QDL7-F1
#
_cell.length_a   1.000
_cell.length_b   1.000
_cell.length_c   1.000
_cell.angle_alpha   90.00
_cell.angle_beta   90.00
_cell.angle_gamma   90.00
#
_symmetry.space_group_name_H-M   'P 1'
#
loop_
_entity.id
_entity.type
_entity.pdbx_description
1 polymer ?
#
loop_
_entity_poly.entity_id
_entity_poly.type
_entity_poly.pdbx_seq_one_letter_code
_entity_poly.pdbx_strand_id
1 'polypeptide(L)'
;MEYISTAEAAEKWGVSLRWVQRLLADGRIPHAKKYGKSWMIPYDAEKPADPRREKKPSRNMPASDLSHILAATSLPLPAHNPDAILDYAGERRARRQYEAELAYLRGDFAQTMRCFHETKGDAAARLRICISAIAAAISLGDYPAYTESETHLEQCLKNNPGGDVSAFAEMALATATVSVIAPNMAPKWLQEGDMSALSPELRPFALYLRAKYFQCMNQVDSMFAVSQAALSLSEPERGISQTGLYLRLCCAMACHALE
;
A
#
# COMPACT_ATOMS: atom_id res chain seq x y z
N MET A 1 31.90 -12.42 -2.39
CA MET A 1 31.25 -11.93 -1.16
C MET A 1 32.28 -11.96 -0.05
N GLU A 2 32.71 -10.78 0.38
CA GLU A 2 33.61 -10.65 1.53
C GLU A 2 32.80 -10.75 2.82
N TYR A 3 33.33 -11.50 3.78
CA TYR A 3 32.72 -11.67 5.10
C TYR A 3 33.67 -11.11 6.14
N ILE A 4 33.10 -10.41 7.11
CA ILE A 4 33.79 -9.89 8.28
C ILE A 4 33.43 -10.71 9.51
N SER A 5 34.37 -10.72 10.46
CA SER A 5 34.17 -11.29 11.78
C SER A 5 33.21 -10.45 12.63
N THR A 6 32.72 -11.05 13.72
CA THR A 6 31.88 -10.33 14.69
C THR A 6 32.60 -9.15 15.36
N ALA A 7 33.93 -9.22 15.49
CA ALA A 7 34.74 -8.16 16.06
C ALA A 7 34.85 -6.96 15.10
N GLU A 8 35.12 -7.22 13.83
CA GLU A 8 35.18 -6.19 12.79
C GLU A 8 33.81 -5.54 12.57
N ALA A 9 32.72 -6.32 12.63
CA ALA A 9 31.36 -5.77 12.58
C ALA A 9 31.04 -4.88 13.80
N ALA A 10 31.53 -5.25 14.99
CA ALA A 10 31.35 -4.45 16.20
C ALA A 10 32.05 -3.09 16.10
N GLU A 11 33.27 -3.08 15.54
CA GLU A 11 34.04 -1.87 15.25
C GLU A 11 33.35 -1.02 14.18
N LYS A 12 32.97 -1.63 13.04
CA LYS A 12 32.25 -0.97 11.93
C LYS A 12 30.97 -0.28 12.41
N TRP A 13 30.22 -0.90 13.32
CA TRP A 13 28.93 -0.38 13.79
C TRP A 13 29.01 0.45 15.08
N GLY A 14 30.20 0.60 15.66
CA GLY A 14 30.44 1.31 16.92
C GLY A 14 29.62 0.75 18.09
N VAL A 15 29.56 -0.59 18.21
CA VAL A 15 28.81 -1.29 19.28
C VAL A 15 29.68 -2.33 19.98
N SER A 16 29.25 -2.81 21.13
CA SER A 16 29.96 -3.89 21.83
C SER A 16 29.80 -5.23 21.10
N LEU A 17 30.83 -6.08 21.18
CA LEU A 17 30.82 -7.45 20.64
C LEU A 17 29.58 -8.25 21.11
N ARG A 18 29.21 -8.09 22.38
CA ARG A 18 28.01 -8.73 22.98
C ARG A 18 26.72 -8.31 22.27
N TRP A 19 26.65 -7.07 21.80
CA TRP A 19 25.48 -6.55 21.09
C TRP A 19 25.38 -7.17 19.69
N VAL A 20 26.50 -7.30 18.97
CA VAL A 20 26.57 -8.01 17.68
C VAL A 20 26.18 -9.48 17.82
N GLN A 21 26.70 -10.16 18.85
CA GLN A 21 26.35 -11.56 19.13
C GLN A 21 24.86 -11.73 19.44
N ARG A 22 24.24 -10.77 20.15
CA ARG A 22 22.79 -10.78 20.38
C ARG A 22 22.01 -10.60 19.07
N LEU A 23 22.40 -9.67 18.21
CA LEU A 23 21.77 -9.50 16.90
C LEU A 23 21.84 -10.76 16.02
N LEU A 24 22.98 -11.47 16.08
CA LEU A 24 23.16 -12.74 15.38
C LEU A 24 22.30 -13.86 15.96
N ALA A 25 22.21 -13.96 17.29
CA ALA A 25 21.34 -14.91 17.98
C ALA A 25 19.85 -14.65 17.69
N ASP A 26 19.47 -13.38 17.57
CA ASP A 26 18.12 -12.92 17.25
C ASP A 26 17.80 -13.01 15.74
N GLY A 27 18.75 -13.47 14.90
CA GLY A 27 18.56 -13.62 13.45
C GLY A 27 18.40 -12.31 12.67
N ARG A 28 18.83 -11.17 13.24
CA ARG A 28 18.56 -9.82 12.70
C ARG A 28 19.56 -9.31 11.67
N ILE A 29 20.60 -10.10 11.36
CA ILE A 29 21.60 -9.76 10.36
C ILE A 29 21.40 -10.70 9.17
N PRO A 30 20.78 -10.21 8.08
CA PRO A 30 20.55 -11.02 6.88
C PRO A 30 21.84 -11.64 6.36
N HIS A 31 21.76 -12.88 5.90
CA HIS A 31 22.87 -13.62 5.29
C HIS A 31 24.09 -13.85 6.19
N ALA A 32 23.98 -13.61 7.50
CA ALA A 32 24.98 -14.04 8.46
C ALA A 32 25.01 -15.57 8.54
N LYS A 33 26.20 -16.16 8.44
CA LYS A 33 26.40 -17.61 8.47
C LYS A 33 27.19 -18.01 9.71
N LYS A 34 26.75 -19.06 10.38
CA LYS A 34 27.49 -19.65 11.50
C LYS A 34 28.46 -20.70 10.95
N TYR A 35 29.75 -20.52 11.22
CA TYR A 35 30.81 -21.45 10.85
C TYR A 35 31.54 -21.90 12.11
N GLY A 36 31.27 -23.13 12.55
CA GLY A 36 31.78 -23.66 13.83
C GLY A 36 31.29 -22.85 15.03
N LYS A 37 32.24 -22.25 15.77
CA LYS A 37 31.95 -21.38 16.93
C LYS A 37 31.86 -19.89 16.58
N SER A 38 32.10 -19.52 15.33
CA SER A 38 32.18 -18.13 14.87
C SER A 38 31.05 -17.80 13.90
N TRP A 39 30.72 -16.52 13.80
CA TRP A 39 29.78 -15.99 12.83
C TRP A 39 30.51 -15.19 11.76
N MET A 40 30.08 -15.38 10.52
CA MET A 40 30.51 -14.62 9.35
C MET A 40 29.40 -13.66 8.97
N ILE A 41 29.69 -12.37 9.02
CA ILE A 41 28.76 -11.29 8.68
C ILE A 41 29.15 -10.75 7.30
N PRO A 42 28.22 -10.58 6.34
CA PRO A 42 28.54 -9.95 5.06
C PRO A 42 29.16 -8.56 5.24
N TYR A 43 30.20 -8.22 4.47
CA TYR A 43 30.86 -6.91 4.58
C TYR A 43 29.90 -5.74 4.34
N ASP A 44 28.91 -5.91 3.45
CA ASP A 44 27.86 -4.97 3.10
C ASP A 44 26.71 -4.89 4.13
N ALA A 45 26.74 -5.70 5.18
CA ALA A 45 25.71 -5.65 6.21
C ALA A 45 25.72 -4.30 6.95
N GLU A 46 24.55 -3.65 6.96
CA GLU A 46 24.28 -2.45 7.75
C GLU A 46 23.85 -2.80 9.18
N LYS A 47 24.07 -1.86 10.10
CA LYS A 47 23.70 -2.01 11.51
C LYS A 47 22.18 -2.11 11.66
N PRO A 48 21.62 -3.21 12.20
CA PRO A 48 20.20 -3.31 12.46
C PRO A 48 19.72 -2.23 13.45
N ALA A 49 18.51 -1.72 13.24
CA ALA A 49 17.91 -0.70 14.11
C ALA A 49 17.79 -1.20 15.57
N ASP A 50 18.02 -0.31 16.54
CA ASP A 50 17.90 -0.64 17.97
C ASP A 50 16.43 -0.90 18.35
N PRO A 51 16.07 -2.06 18.92
CA PRO A 51 14.71 -2.38 19.33
C PRO A 51 14.17 -1.44 20.43
N ARG A 52 15.05 -0.73 21.16
CA ARG A 52 14.62 0.32 22.11
C ARG A 52 14.30 1.66 21.43
N ARG A 53 14.81 1.87 20.22
CA ARG A 53 14.49 2.99 19.34
C ARG A 53 13.48 2.62 18.26
N GLU A 54 13.00 1.37 18.23
CA GLU A 54 11.70 1.11 17.63
C GLU A 54 10.74 2.06 18.34
N LYS A 55 10.28 3.06 17.60
CA LYS A 55 9.12 3.86 17.98
C LYS A 55 8.13 2.86 18.55
N LYS A 56 7.68 3.09 19.80
CA LYS A 56 6.49 2.44 20.35
C LYS A 56 5.52 2.19 19.18
N PRO A 57 5.00 0.96 18.99
CA PRO A 57 4.07 0.70 17.90
C PRO A 57 3.09 1.85 17.91
N SER A 58 3.03 2.56 16.77
CA SER A 58 2.31 3.82 16.64
C SER A 58 0.97 3.63 17.33
N ARG A 59 0.78 4.40 18.40
CA ARG A 59 -0.47 4.57 19.16
C ARG A 59 -1.64 4.15 18.27
N ASN A 60 -2.36 3.08 18.66
CA ASN A 60 -3.49 2.52 17.90
C ASN A 60 -4.16 3.62 17.08
N MET A 61 -4.09 3.51 15.75
CA MET A 61 -4.75 4.48 14.87
C MET A 61 -6.22 4.47 15.27
N PRO A 62 -6.79 5.59 15.75
CA PRO A 62 -8.20 5.61 16.07
C PRO A 62 -8.98 5.32 14.79
N ALA A 63 -9.89 4.35 14.81
CA ALA A 63 -10.71 4.03 13.64
C ALA A 63 -11.44 5.27 13.10
N SER A 64 -11.84 6.18 13.99
CA SER A 64 -12.45 7.48 13.65
C SER A 64 -11.56 8.38 12.80
N ASP A 65 -10.24 8.33 12.98
CA ASP A 65 -9.30 9.16 12.22
C ASP A 65 -9.16 8.64 10.78
N LEU A 66 -9.16 7.32 10.60
CA LEU A 66 -9.22 6.68 9.28
C LEU A 66 -10.55 7.00 8.58
N SER A 67 -11.69 6.87 9.26
CA SER A 67 -12.99 7.23 8.68
C SER A 67 -13.02 8.71 8.25
N HIS A 68 -12.45 9.60 9.06
CA HIS A 68 -12.39 11.03 8.73
C HIS A 68 -11.57 11.30 7.46
N ILE A 69 -10.36 10.72 7.34
CA ILE A 69 -9.56 10.91 6.13
C ILE A 69 -10.22 10.27 4.90
N LEU A 70 -10.87 9.11 5.05
CA LEU A 70 -11.57 8.46 3.95
C LEU A 70 -12.71 9.33 3.42
N ALA A 71 -13.56 9.84 4.31
CA ALA A 71 -14.65 10.74 3.94
C ALA A 71 -14.12 12.01 3.24
N ALA A 72 -13.06 12.62 3.77
CA ALA A 72 -12.45 13.83 3.21
C ALA A 72 -11.75 13.61 1.86
N THR A 73 -11.49 12.37 1.47
CA THR A 73 -10.71 12.00 0.27
C THR A 73 -11.48 11.08 -0.68
N SER A 74 -12.81 11.09 -0.57
CA SER A 74 -13.72 10.33 -1.45
C SER A 74 -14.59 11.23 -2.33
N LEU A 75 -14.35 12.55 -2.31
CA LEU A 75 -15.04 13.50 -3.18
C LEU A 75 -14.65 13.27 -4.65
N PRO A 76 -15.61 13.37 -5.59
CA PRO A 76 -15.34 13.22 -7.01
C PRO A 76 -14.53 14.41 -7.55
N LEU A 77 -13.63 14.12 -8.48
CA LEU A 77 -12.86 15.15 -9.19
C LEU A 77 -13.79 15.97 -10.10
N PRO A 78 -13.65 17.31 -10.15
CA PRO A 78 -14.44 18.11 -11.07
C PRO A 78 -14.12 17.76 -12.54
N ALA A 79 -15.16 17.53 -13.34
CA ALA A 79 -15.02 16.95 -14.68
C ALA A 79 -14.19 17.80 -15.66
N HIS A 80 -14.25 19.13 -15.55
CA HIS A 80 -13.57 20.05 -16.47
C HIS A 80 -12.25 20.61 -15.93
N ASN A 81 -12.06 20.57 -14.61
CA ASN A 81 -10.85 21.03 -13.95
C ASN A 81 -10.58 20.20 -12.70
N PRO A 82 -9.91 19.04 -12.84
CA PRO A 82 -9.62 18.16 -11.71
C PRO A 82 -8.81 18.85 -10.59
N ASP A 83 -7.94 19.81 -10.93
CA ASP A 83 -7.11 20.53 -9.95
C ASP A 83 -7.92 21.40 -8.99
N ALA A 84 -9.12 21.84 -9.38
CA ALA A 84 -10.00 22.62 -8.52
C ALA A 84 -10.37 21.87 -7.23
N ILE A 85 -10.26 20.54 -7.18
CA ILE A 85 -10.46 19.77 -5.95
C ILE A 85 -9.52 20.23 -4.81
N LEU A 86 -8.32 20.73 -5.15
CA LEU A 86 -7.32 21.18 -4.18
C LEU A 86 -7.71 22.47 -3.46
N ASP A 87 -8.63 23.25 -4.04
CA ASP A 87 -9.17 24.47 -3.45
C ASP A 87 -10.30 24.16 -2.44
N TYR A 88 -11.01 23.03 -2.65
CA TYR A 88 -12.09 22.57 -1.78
C TYR A 88 -11.64 21.57 -0.72
N ALA A 89 -10.48 20.95 -0.91
CA ALA A 89 -9.89 20.01 0.05
C ALA A 89 -9.52 20.77 1.35
N GLY A 90 -10.42 20.71 2.33
CA GLY A 90 -10.34 21.56 3.52
C GLY A 90 -9.07 21.34 4.35
N GLU A 91 -8.76 20.10 4.72
CA GLU A 91 -7.58 19.81 5.54
C GLU A 91 -6.33 19.63 4.68
N ARG A 92 -5.18 20.16 5.15
CA ARG A 92 -3.88 19.96 4.50
C ARG A 92 -3.56 18.48 4.22
N ARG A 93 -3.95 17.58 5.13
CA ARG A 93 -3.72 16.14 4.97
C ARG A 93 -4.59 15.53 3.87
N ALA A 94 -5.84 16.01 3.70
CA ALA A 94 -6.73 15.57 2.63
C ALA A 94 -6.30 16.15 1.28
N ARG A 95 -5.94 17.43 1.24
CA ARG A 95 -5.38 18.08 0.05
C ARG A 95 -4.17 17.33 -0.49
N ARG A 96 -3.25 16.91 0.40
CA ARG A 96 -2.09 16.10 0.01
C ARG A 96 -2.46 14.78 -0.65
N GLN A 97 -3.57 14.15 -0.23
CA GLN A 97 -4.04 12.93 -0.90
C GLN A 97 -4.46 13.21 -2.34
N TYR A 98 -5.24 14.27 -2.56
CA TYR A 98 -5.62 14.66 -3.90
C TYR A 98 -4.42 15.08 -4.76
N GLU A 99 -3.41 15.75 -4.18
CA GLU A 99 -2.16 16.05 -4.88
C GLU A 99 -1.44 14.76 -5.32
N ALA A 100 -1.38 13.76 -4.45
CA ALA A 100 -0.78 12.45 -4.76
C ALA A 100 -1.56 11.69 -5.85
N GLU A 101 -2.90 11.71 -5.77
CA GLU A 101 -3.79 11.05 -6.72
C GLU A 101 -3.76 11.71 -8.09
N LEU A 102 -3.82 13.04 -8.16
CA LEU A 102 -3.70 13.79 -9.41
C LEU A 102 -2.33 13.56 -10.06
N ALA A 103 -1.26 13.56 -9.27
CA ALA A 103 0.08 13.22 -9.74
C ALA A 103 0.14 11.81 -10.32
N TYR A 104 -0.42 10.83 -9.60
CA TYR A 104 -0.46 9.43 -10.04
C TYR A 104 -1.21 9.30 -11.37
N LEU A 105 -2.40 9.90 -11.48
CA LEU A 105 -3.23 9.86 -12.69
C LEU A 105 -2.57 10.54 -13.90
N ARG A 106 -1.65 11.49 -13.67
CA ARG A 106 -0.85 12.15 -14.70
C ARG A 106 0.47 11.43 -15.00
N GLY A 107 0.77 10.34 -14.30
CA GLY A 107 2.02 9.59 -14.43
C GLY A 107 3.22 10.23 -13.73
N ASP A 108 3.03 11.27 -12.91
CA ASP A 108 4.09 11.82 -12.04
C ASP A 108 4.20 11.01 -10.75
N PHE A 109 4.68 9.77 -10.90
CA PHE A 109 4.85 8.86 -9.77
C PHE A 109 5.85 9.38 -8.73
N ALA A 110 6.84 10.18 -9.16
CA ALA A 110 7.80 10.80 -8.25
C ALA A 110 7.11 11.79 -7.30
N GLN A 111 6.16 12.59 -7.79
CA GLN A 111 5.34 13.46 -6.93
C GLN A 111 4.42 12.65 -6.00
N THR A 112 3.80 11.55 -6.48
CA THR A 112 3.02 10.66 -5.60
C THR A 112 3.87 10.14 -4.43
N MET A 113 5.11 9.71 -4.70
CA MET A 113 6.03 9.23 -3.67
C MET A 113 6.49 10.34 -2.72
N ARG A 114 6.71 11.57 -3.21
CA ARG A 114 6.96 12.73 -2.33
C ARG A 114 5.80 12.95 -1.35
N CYS A 115 4.56 12.95 -1.85
CA CYS A 115 3.37 13.05 -1.00
C CYS A 115 3.30 11.91 0.02
N PHE A 116 3.62 10.67 -0.37
CA PHE A 116 3.70 9.54 0.55
C PHE A 116 4.71 9.77 1.69
N HIS A 117 5.93 10.19 1.39
CA HIS A 117 6.93 10.44 2.42
C HIS A 117 6.53 11.58 3.38
N GLU A 118 5.82 12.60 2.89
CA GLU A 118 5.30 13.70 3.71
C GLU A 118 4.17 13.30 4.68
N THR A 119 3.56 12.12 4.51
CA THR A 119 2.60 11.57 5.50
C THR A 119 3.28 11.04 6.76
N LYS A 120 4.62 11.04 6.84
CA LYS A 120 5.36 10.53 7.99
C LYS A 120 4.92 11.25 9.29
N GLY A 121 4.35 10.47 10.21
CA GLY A 121 3.82 10.97 11.48
C GLY A 121 2.30 11.12 11.53
N ASP A 122 1.62 10.97 10.39
CA ASP A 122 0.17 10.89 10.28
C ASP A 122 -0.21 9.47 9.81
N ALA A 123 -0.62 8.61 10.75
CA ALA A 123 -0.84 7.21 10.46
C ALA A 123 -2.04 6.99 9.53
N ALA A 124 -3.14 7.73 9.72
CA ALA A 124 -4.34 7.58 8.89
C ALA A 124 -4.11 8.07 7.45
N ALA A 125 -3.46 9.23 7.28
CA ALA A 125 -3.10 9.70 5.94
C ALA A 125 -2.08 8.77 5.27
N ARG A 126 -1.11 8.25 6.02
CA ARG A 126 -0.14 7.29 5.48
C ARG A 126 -0.80 6.00 5.02
N LEU A 127 -1.76 5.47 5.76
CA LEU A 127 -2.52 4.30 5.33
C LEU A 127 -3.33 4.61 4.06
N ARG A 128 -4.06 5.74 4.03
CA ARG A 128 -4.91 6.13 2.88
C ARG A 128 -4.12 6.31 1.58
N ILE A 129 -2.91 6.85 1.62
CA ILE A 129 -2.12 7.11 0.41
C ILE A 129 -1.50 5.82 -0.16
N CYS A 130 -1.35 4.76 0.64
CA CYS A 130 -0.66 3.52 0.26
C CYS A 130 -1.22 2.88 -1.02
N ILE A 131 -2.52 3.01 -1.29
CA ILE A 131 -3.13 2.49 -2.53
C ILE A 131 -2.41 3.07 -3.77
N SER A 132 -2.18 4.39 -3.78
CA SER A 132 -1.46 5.07 -4.87
C SER A 132 0.05 4.90 -4.77
N ALA A 133 0.60 4.91 -3.55
CA ALA A 133 2.05 4.83 -3.33
C ALA A 133 2.62 3.48 -3.77
N ILE A 134 1.94 2.37 -3.50
CA ILE A 134 2.38 1.05 -3.97
C ILE A 134 2.44 1.00 -5.49
N ALA A 135 1.36 1.43 -6.14
CA ALA A 135 1.30 1.43 -7.60
C ALA A 135 2.35 2.37 -8.21
N ALA A 136 2.61 3.53 -7.60
CA ALA A 136 3.66 4.46 -8.00
C ALA A 136 5.06 3.85 -7.83
N ALA A 137 5.33 3.21 -6.69
CA ALA A 137 6.61 2.55 -6.42
C ALA A 137 6.89 1.42 -7.43
N ILE A 138 5.88 0.60 -7.74
CA ILE A 138 5.97 -0.42 -8.79
C ILE A 138 6.28 0.23 -10.14
N SER A 139 5.57 1.30 -10.50
CA SER A 139 5.75 2.00 -11.78
C SER A 139 7.14 2.66 -11.92
N LEU A 140 7.74 3.07 -10.82
CA LEU A 140 9.10 3.61 -10.77
C LEU A 140 10.19 2.52 -10.70
N GLY A 141 9.83 1.26 -10.42
CA GLY A 141 10.80 0.23 -10.06
C GLY A 141 11.49 0.48 -8.71
N ASP A 142 10.91 1.30 -7.84
CA ASP A 142 11.44 1.64 -6.52
C ASP A 142 11.07 0.55 -5.50
N TYR A 143 11.85 -0.54 -5.53
CA TYR A 143 11.66 -1.67 -4.62
C TYR A 143 11.78 -1.28 -3.13
N PRO A 144 12.76 -0.45 -2.70
CA PRO A 144 12.81 0.02 -1.31
C PRO A 144 11.53 0.70 -0.85
N ALA A 145 10.93 1.59 -1.65
CA ALA A 145 9.71 2.28 -1.28
C ALA A 145 8.46 1.36 -1.31
N TYR A 146 8.45 0.38 -2.22
CA TYR A 146 7.45 -0.69 -2.20
C TYR A 146 7.51 -1.46 -0.87
N THR A 147 8.69 -1.95 -0.47
CA THR A 147 8.86 -2.71 0.77
C THR A 147 8.55 -1.87 2.01
N GLU A 148 8.87 -0.58 2.01
CA GLU A 148 8.47 0.34 3.09
C GLU A 148 6.94 0.42 3.23
N SER A 149 6.23 0.52 2.11
CA SER A 149 4.75 0.58 2.08
C SER A 149 4.12 -0.74 2.50
N GLU A 150 4.63 -1.86 1.96
CA GLU A 150 4.18 -3.22 2.29
C GLU A 150 4.37 -3.51 3.78
N THR A 151 5.56 -3.24 4.33
CA THR A 151 5.86 -3.41 5.76
C THR A 151 4.92 -2.59 6.64
N HIS A 152 4.60 -1.36 6.23
CA HIS A 152 3.66 -0.53 6.95
C HIS A 152 2.24 -1.13 6.98
N LEU A 153 1.76 -1.65 5.85
CA LEU A 153 0.45 -2.28 5.75
C LEU A 153 0.38 -3.59 6.55
N GLU A 154 1.42 -4.42 6.50
CA GLU A 154 1.50 -5.63 7.33
C GLU A 154 1.46 -5.30 8.83
N GLN A 155 2.10 -4.21 9.25
CA GLN A 155 2.02 -3.74 10.63
C GLN A 155 0.60 -3.27 10.98
N CYS A 156 -0.10 -2.59 10.07
CA CYS A 156 -1.50 -2.21 10.25
C CYS A 156 -2.40 -3.44 10.44
N LEU A 157 -2.20 -4.50 9.65
CA LEU A 157 -2.91 -5.78 9.78
C LEU A 157 -2.67 -6.44 11.15
N LYS A 158 -1.40 -6.55 11.55
CA LYS A 158 -1.02 -7.21 12.81
C LYS A 158 -1.52 -6.46 14.05
N ASN A 159 -1.54 -5.13 14.00
CA ASN A 159 -1.85 -4.29 15.16
C ASN A 159 -3.35 -3.99 15.34
N ASN A 160 -4.20 -4.21 14.33
CA ASN A 160 -5.62 -3.83 14.36
C ASN A 160 -6.52 -4.97 13.84
N PRO A 161 -6.50 -6.17 14.45
CA PRO A 161 -7.19 -7.33 13.89
C PRO A 161 -8.72 -7.10 13.82
N GLY A 162 -9.30 -7.36 12.64
CA GLY A 162 -10.75 -7.43 12.45
C GLY A 162 -11.49 -6.09 12.43
N GLY A 163 -10.80 -4.98 12.15
CA GLY A 163 -11.43 -3.65 12.00
C GLY A 163 -11.11 -2.98 10.66
N ASP A 164 -11.72 -1.80 10.43
CA ASP A 164 -11.59 -1.03 9.17
C ASP A 164 -10.14 -0.75 8.76
N VAL A 165 -9.26 -0.54 9.75
CA VAL A 165 -7.82 -0.35 9.52
C VAL A 165 -7.19 -1.59 8.87
N SER A 166 -7.49 -2.79 9.38
CA SER A 166 -6.99 -4.03 8.78
C SER A 166 -7.63 -4.31 7.42
N ALA A 167 -8.94 -4.07 7.28
CA ALA A 167 -9.66 -4.24 6.03
C ALA A 167 -9.08 -3.34 4.92
N PHE A 168 -8.83 -2.07 5.23
CA PHE A 168 -8.19 -1.14 4.31
C PHE A 168 -6.76 -1.56 3.97
N ALA A 169 -5.98 -2.00 4.97
CA ALA A 169 -4.60 -2.42 4.74
C ALA A 169 -4.53 -3.66 3.82
N GLU A 170 -5.39 -4.64 4.02
CA GLU A 170 -5.50 -5.81 3.15
C GLU A 170 -5.92 -5.42 1.72
N MET A 171 -6.86 -4.48 1.60
CA MET A 171 -7.30 -3.94 0.31
C MET A 171 -6.16 -3.20 -0.42
N ALA A 172 -5.35 -2.43 0.29
CA ALA A 172 -4.17 -1.77 -0.29
C ALA A 172 -3.13 -2.80 -0.77
N LEU A 173 -2.86 -3.85 0.01
CA LEU A 173 -1.98 -4.95 -0.43
C LEU A 173 -2.53 -5.69 -1.66
N ALA A 174 -3.85 -5.93 -1.70
CA ALA A 174 -4.50 -6.58 -2.83
C ALA A 174 -4.32 -5.79 -4.15
N THR A 175 -4.14 -4.46 -4.08
CA THR A 175 -3.83 -3.63 -5.24
C THR A 175 -2.52 -4.05 -5.91
N ALA A 176 -1.48 -4.37 -5.13
CA ALA A 176 -0.21 -4.88 -5.66
C ALA A 176 -0.44 -6.22 -6.38
N THR A 177 -1.14 -7.14 -5.71
CA THR A 177 -1.41 -8.50 -6.19
C THR A 177 -2.10 -8.53 -7.55
N VAL A 178 -3.16 -7.74 -7.73
CA VAL A 178 -3.89 -7.68 -9.01
C VAL A 178 -3.16 -6.86 -10.07
N SER A 179 -2.21 -6.00 -9.68
CA SER A 179 -1.39 -5.24 -10.63
C SER A 179 -0.28 -6.09 -11.25
N VAL A 180 0.26 -7.06 -10.50
CA VAL A 180 1.32 -7.97 -10.98
C VAL A 180 0.79 -9.31 -11.50
N ILE A 181 -0.53 -9.44 -11.68
CA ILE A 181 -1.18 -10.66 -12.20
C ILE A 181 -0.85 -11.90 -11.35
N ALA A 182 -0.95 -11.76 -10.03
CA ALA A 182 -0.72 -12.85 -9.07
C ALA A 182 -2.01 -13.30 -8.37
N PRO A 183 -3.03 -13.81 -9.09
CA PRO A 183 -4.37 -14.05 -8.51
C PRO A 183 -4.35 -15.05 -7.33
N ASN A 184 -3.41 -15.99 -7.31
CA ASN A 184 -3.27 -16.96 -6.20
C ASN A 184 -2.84 -16.32 -4.88
N MET A 185 -2.28 -15.10 -4.93
CA MET A 185 -1.89 -14.33 -3.75
C MET A 185 -2.98 -13.33 -3.32
N ALA A 186 -4.12 -13.29 -4.00
CA ALA A 186 -5.22 -12.40 -3.66
C ALA A 186 -5.85 -12.83 -2.32
N PRO A 187 -6.33 -11.90 -1.49
CA PRO A 187 -7.00 -12.28 -0.25
C PRO A 187 -8.31 -13.03 -0.54
N LYS A 188 -8.72 -13.93 0.35
CA LYS A 188 -9.89 -14.81 0.15
C LYS A 188 -11.17 -14.03 -0.15
N TRP A 189 -11.40 -12.94 0.57
CA TRP A 189 -12.57 -12.08 0.37
C TRP A 189 -12.66 -11.58 -1.09
N LEU A 190 -11.52 -11.31 -1.73
CA LEU A 190 -11.45 -10.85 -3.12
C LEU A 190 -11.68 -12.01 -4.10
N GLN A 191 -11.16 -13.20 -3.80
CA GLN A 191 -11.37 -14.40 -4.62
C GLN A 191 -12.84 -14.85 -4.61
N GLU A 192 -13.44 -14.85 -3.42
CA GLU A 192 -14.82 -15.30 -3.15
C GLU A 192 -15.85 -14.20 -3.46
N GLY A 193 -15.44 -12.93 -3.44
CA GLY A 193 -16.33 -11.78 -3.61
C GLY A 193 -17.13 -11.42 -2.35
N ASP A 194 -16.69 -11.88 -1.18
CA ASP A 194 -17.30 -11.53 0.10
C ASP A 194 -16.80 -10.15 0.58
N MET A 195 -17.64 -9.14 0.48
CA MET A 195 -17.32 -7.77 0.92
C MET A 195 -18.01 -7.40 2.24
N SER A 196 -18.53 -8.39 2.98
CA SER A 196 -19.29 -8.17 4.22
C SER A 196 -18.47 -7.48 5.32
N ALA A 197 -17.17 -7.76 5.37
CA ALA A 197 -16.22 -7.16 6.30
C ALA A 197 -15.78 -5.74 5.90
N LEU A 198 -16.13 -5.25 4.71
CA LEU A 198 -15.75 -3.93 4.21
C LEU A 198 -16.82 -2.89 4.53
N SER A 199 -16.38 -1.73 5.02
CA SER A 199 -17.25 -0.57 5.19
C SER A 199 -17.81 -0.11 3.84
N PRO A 200 -19.01 0.50 3.80
CA PRO A 200 -19.65 0.92 2.55
C PRO A 200 -18.76 1.80 1.66
N GLU A 201 -17.94 2.66 2.26
CA GLU A 201 -17.04 3.59 1.58
C GLU A 201 -15.93 2.87 0.79
N LEU A 202 -15.53 1.67 1.22
CA LEU A 202 -14.47 0.88 0.58
C LEU A 202 -14.97 -0.01 -0.56
N ARG A 203 -16.26 -0.33 -0.56
CA ARG A 203 -16.86 -1.29 -1.51
C ARG A 203 -16.66 -0.91 -2.99
N PRO A 204 -16.79 0.35 -3.42
CA PRO A 204 -16.54 0.70 -4.81
C PRO A 204 -15.13 0.31 -5.25
N PHE A 205 -14.12 0.62 -4.45
CA PHE A 205 -12.73 0.28 -4.77
C PHE A 205 -12.49 -1.24 -4.71
N ALA A 206 -13.10 -1.93 -3.75
CA ALA A 206 -13.05 -3.39 -3.69
C ALA A 206 -13.67 -4.06 -4.92
N LEU A 207 -14.77 -3.50 -5.47
CA LEU A 207 -15.37 -3.98 -6.73
C LEU A 207 -14.45 -3.73 -7.93
N TYR A 208 -13.72 -2.62 -7.96
CA TYR A 208 -12.66 -2.42 -8.95
C TYR A 208 -11.56 -3.48 -8.83
N LEU A 209 -11.06 -3.77 -7.62
CA LEU A 209 -10.09 -4.85 -7.41
C LEU A 209 -10.66 -6.21 -7.85
N ARG A 210 -11.97 -6.45 -7.65
CA ARG A 210 -12.64 -7.67 -8.09
C ARG A 210 -12.70 -7.78 -9.61
N ALA A 211 -12.98 -6.68 -10.31
CA ALA A 211 -12.89 -6.62 -11.76
C ALA A 211 -11.47 -6.92 -12.26
N LYS A 212 -10.44 -6.34 -11.62
CA LYS A 212 -9.03 -6.62 -11.90
C LYS A 212 -8.63 -8.07 -11.60
N TYR A 213 -9.18 -8.67 -10.55
CA TYR A 213 -8.98 -10.09 -10.26
C TYR A 213 -9.54 -10.96 -11.39
N PHE A 214 -10.77 -10.68 -11.85
CA PHE A 214 -11.34 -11.40 -13.01
C PHE A 214 -10.53 -11.20 -14.28
N GLN A 215 -9.95 -10.01 -14.48
CA GLN A 215 -8.99 -9.78 -15.55
C GLN A 215 -7.78 -10.73 -15.44
N CYS A 216 -7.19 -10.87 -14.25
CA CYS A 216 -6.06 -11.77 -14.02
C CYS A 216 -6.40 -13.25 -14.30
N MET A 217 -7.66 -13.63 -14.08
CA MET A 217 -8.17 -14.96 -14.35
C MET A 217 -8.66 -15.15 -15.81
N ASN A 218 -8.51 -14.13 -16.66
CA ASN A 218 -9.04 -14.12 -18.03
C ASN A 218 -10.56 -14.35 -18.11
N GLN A 219 -11.30 -13.94 -17.07
CA GLN A 219 -12.76 -14.04 -16.99
C GLN A 219 -13.41 -12.72 -17.42
N VAL A 220 -13.36 -12.45 -18.72
CA VAL A 220 -13.75 -11.15 -19.31
C VAL A 220 -15.23 -10.81 -19.05
N ASP A 221 -16.14 -11.77 -19.20
CA ASP A 221 -17.57 -11.55 -18.92
C ASP A 221 -17.82 -11.14 -17.46
N SER A 222 -17.13 -11.79 -16.52
CA SER A 222 -17.24 -11.48 -15.09
C SER A 222 -16.63 -10.13 -14.74
N MET A 223 -15.49 -9.78 -15.37
CA MET A 223 -14.91 -8.44 -15.27
C MET A 223 -15.90 -7.37 -15.75
N PHE A 224 -16.56 -7.60 -16.88
CA PHE A 224 -17.53 -6.66 -17.45
C PHE A 224 -18.76 -6.49 -16.55
N ALA A 225 -19.35 -7.60 -16.11
CA ALA A 225 -20.55 -7.61 -15.27
C ALA A 225 -20.31 -6.87 -13.95
N VAL A 226 -19.20 -7.16 -13.26
CA VAL A 226 -18.86 -6.46 -12.01
C VAL A 226 -18.60 -4.98 -12.26
N SER A 227 -17.91 -4.63 -13.34
CA SER A 227 -17.58 -3.23 -13.64
C SER A 227 -18.83 -2.38 -13.90
N GLN A 228 -19.78 -2.89 -14.68
CA GLN A 228 -21.04 -2.21 -14.94
C GLN A 228 -21.93 -2.10 -13.69
N ALA A 229 -22.02 -3.17 -12.91
CA ALA A 229 -22.80 -3.17 -11.68
C ALA A 229 -22.23 -2.16 -10.68
N ALA A 230 -20.90 -2.11 -10.53
CA ALA A 230 -20.22 -1.16 -9.65
C ALA A 230 -20.45 0.30 -10.10
N LEU A 231 -20.35 0.60 -11.39
CA LEU A 231 -20.62 1.94 -11.92
C LEU A 231 -22.06 2.37 -11.63
N SER A 232 -23.04 1.49 -11.93
CA SER A 232 -24.46 1.76 -11.70
C SER A 232 -24.81 2.10 -10.24
N LEU A 233 -24.02 1.59 -9.28
CA LEU A 233 -24.26 1.76 -7.84
C LEU A 233 -23.41 2.84 -7.17
N SER A 234 -22.27 3.24 -7.77
CA SER A 234 -21.27 4.07 -7.10
C SER A 234 -20.84 5.31 -7.87
N GLU A 235 -21.35 5.50 -9.08
CA GLU A 235 -21.02 6.67 -9.88
C GLU A 235 -21.65 7.95 -9.29
N PRO A 236 -20.86 9.00 -9.04
CA PRO A 236 -21.38 10.25 -8.51
C PRO A 236 -22.22 10.98 -9.56
N GLU A 237 -23.27 11.70 -9.13
CA GLU A 237 -24.10 12.52 -10.03
C GLU A 237 -23.30 13.61 -10.76
N ARG A 238 -22.21 14.09 -10.14
CA ARG A 238 -21.33 15.13 -10.69
C ARG A 238 -19.87 14.78 -10.45
N GLY A 239 -19.04 15.15 -11.42
CA GLY A 239 -17.61 14.87 -11.37
C GLY A 239 -17.28 13.41 -11.68
N ILE A 240 -16.03 13.03 -11.46
CA ILE A 240 -15.51 11.71 -11.78
C ILE A 240 -14.80 11.17 -10.55
N SER A 241 -15.25 10.03 -10.02
CA SER A 241 -14.50 9.31 -8.99
C SER A 241 -13.34 8.54 -9.63
N GLN A 242 -12.22 8.43 -8.90
CA GLN A 242 -11.05 7.66 -9.36
C GLN A 242 -11.42 6.20 -9.64
N THR A 243 -12.17 5.57 -8.73
CA THR A 243 -12.67 4.20 -8.92
C THR A 243 -13.52 4.09 -10.19
N GLY A 244 -14.41 5.06 -10.43
CA GLY A 244 -15.24 5.08 -11.63
C GLY A 244 -14.41 5.19 -12.92
N LEU A 245 -13.29 5.92 -12.90
CA LEU A 245 -12.38 5.97 -14.06
C LEU A 245 -11.82 4.59 -14.38
N TYR A 246 -11.33 3.86 -13.38
CA TYR A 246 -10.80 2.51 -13.60
C TYR A 246 -11.86 1.49 -13.99
N LEU A 247 -13.06 1.55 -13.41
CA LEU A 247 -14.16 0.66 -13.78
C LEU A 247 -14.57 0.87 -15.26
N ARG A 248 -14.58 2.12 -15.75
CA ARG A 248 -14.83 2.40 -17.17
C ARG A 248 -13.73 1.85 -18.08
N LEU A 249 -12.46 1.92 -17.65
CA LEU A 249 -11.35 1.27 -18.36
C LEU A 249 -11.55 -0.25 -18.42
N CYS A 250 -11.94 -0.88 -17.31
CA CYS A 250 -12.29 -2.31 -17.29
C CYS A 250 -13.43 -2.63 -18.27
N CYS A 251 -14.49 -1.81 -18.31
CA CYS A 251 -15.58 -1.99 -19.28
C CYS A 251 -15.08 -1.89 -20.72
N ALA A 252 -14.28 -0.86 -21.06
CA ALA A 252 -13.75 -0.68 -22.41
C ALA A 252 -12.86 -1.85 -22.85
N MET A 253 -12.00 -2.33 -21.94
CA MET A 253 -11.17 -3.52 -22.18
C MET A 253 -12.02 -4.77 -22.40
N ALA A 254 -13.11 -4.92 -21.66
CA ALA A 254 -14.01 -6.07 -21.83
C ALA A 254 -14.74 -6.02 -23.17
N CYS A 255 -15.28 -4.85 -23.55
CA CYS A 255 -15.94 -4.67 -24.84
C CYS A 255 -15.00 -5.04 -25.99
N HIS A 256 -13.76 -4.54 -25.96
CA HIS A 256 -12.78 -4.87 -26.99
C HIS A 256 -12.42 -6.36 -27.05
N ALA A 257 -12.37 -7.06 -25.92
CA ALA A 257 -12.03 -8.47 -25.86
C ALA A 257 -13.21 -9.41 -26.21
N LEU A 258 -14.45 -8.90 -26.19
CA LEU A 258 -15.66 -9.65 -26.52
C LEU A 258 -16.15 -9.41 -27.96
N GLU A 259 -15.59 -8.42 -28.66
CA GLU A 259 -15.74 -8.20 -30.11
C GLU A 259 -15.00 -9.27 -30.93
#